data_AF-A0A8S3IZJ6-F1
#
_entry.id   AF-A0A8S3IZJ6-F1
#
_cell.length_a   1.000
_cell.length_b   1.000
_cell.length_c   1.000
_cell.angle_alpha   90.00
_cell.angle_beta   90.00
_cell.angle_gamma   90.00
#
_symmetry.space_group_name_H-M   'P 1'
#
loop_
_entity.id
_entity.type
_entity.pdbx_description
1 polymer ?
#
loop_
_entity_poly.entity_id
_entity_poly.type
_entity_poly.pdbx_seq_one_letter_code
_entity_poly.pdbx_strand_id
1 'polypeptide(L)'
;MKKNIPFAMLLRAIRYCSTFQSYLNEREKLRMALLLNKYPNKIIDEQFNSVLVKFGINEPLTSNNYNRSRQKIIDSPIKEKLSVNYDKSIFVHFTYCS
;
A
#
# COMPACT_ATOMS: atom_id res chain seq x y z
N MET A 1 17.12 1.82 5.94
CA MET A 1 15.99 2.05 5.00
C MET A 1 14.83 1.13 5.37
N LYS A 2 13.64 1.65 5.67
CA LYS A 2 12.50 0.81 6.11
C LYS A 2 11.95 0.03 4.90
N LYS A 3 12.07 -1.30 4.92
CA LYS A 3 11.66 -2.19 3.81
C LYS A 3 10.15 -2.17 3.53
N ASN A 4 9.34 -1.85 4.53
CA ASN A 4 7.88 -1.90 4.44
C ASN A 4 7.24 -0.64 3.80
N ILE A 5 8.03 0.40 3.53
CA ILE A 5 7.50 1.67 2.99
C ILE A 5 6.91 1.48 1.58
N PRO A 6 7.63 0.87 0.60
CA PRO A 6 7.05 0.63 -0.73
C PRO A 6 5.78 -0.22 -0.69
N PHE A 7 5.74 -1.23 0.17
CA PHE A 7 4.57 -2.08 0.40
C PHE A 7 3.37 -1.25 0.86
N ALA A 8 3.56 -0.45 1.93
CA ALA A 8 2.49 0.36 2.50
C ALA A 8 1.99 1.44 1.52
N MET A 9 2.89 2.04 0.76
CA MET A 9 2.57 3.05 -0.26
C MET A 9 1.70 2.46 -1.37
N LEU A 10 2.07 1.31 -1.93
CA LEU A 10 1.27 0.68 -2.98
C LEU A 10 -0.09 0.20 -2.45
N LEU A 11 -0.12 -0.39 -1.25
CA LEU A 11 -1.37 -0.82 -0.61
C LEU A 11 -2.34 0.36 -0.44
N ARG A 12 -1.82 1.51 0.02
CA ARG A 12 -2.58 2.75 0.15
C ARG A 12 -3.12 3.22 -1.21
N ALA A 13 -2.28 3.18 -2.26
CA ALA A 13 -2.70 3.57 -3.61
C ALA A 13 -3.88 2.75 -4.12
N ILE A 14 -3.83 1.42 -3.97
CA ILE A 14 -4.91 0.54 -4.44
C ILE A 14 -6.21 0.79 -3.65
N ARG A 15 -6.11 1.07 -2.34
CA ARG A 15 -7.29 1.37 -1.52
C ARG A 15 -7.97 2.68 -1.91
N TYR A 16 -7.20 3.73 -2.23
CA TYR A 16 -7.76 5.05 -2.52
C TYR A 16 -8.11 5.29 -3.99
N CYS A 17 -7.40 4.68 -4.93
CA CYS A 17 -7.72 4.83 -6.34
C CYS A 17 -8.99 4.01 -6.67
N SER A 18 -10.06 4.68 -7.09
CA SER A 18 -11.31 4.01 -7.49
C SER A 18 -11.27 3.49 -8.92
N THR A 19 -10.36 4.00 -9.75
CA THR A 19 -10.21 3.60 -11.16
C THR A 19 -8.81 3.06 -11.44
N PHE A 20 -8.71 2.20 -12.45
CA PHE A 20 -7.42 1.65 -12.89
C PHE A 20 -6.47 2.76 -13.38
N GLN A 21 -6.98 3.77 -14.09
CA GLN A 21 -6.14 4.87 -14.57
C GLN A 21 -5.57 5.70 -13.41
N SER A 22 -6.39 6.03 -12.41
CA SER A 22 -5.92 6.72 -11.21
C SER A 22 -4.84 5.91 -10.49
N TYR A 23 -5.01 4.58 -10.42
CA TYR A 23 -4.02 3.68 -9.85
C TYR A 23 -2.69 3.68 -10.61
N LEU A 24 -2.72 3.64 -11.95
CA LEU A 24 -1.50 3.68 -12.76
C LEU A 24 -0.73 4.99 -12.52
N ASN A 25 -1.42 6.11 -12.62
CA ASN A 25 -0.83 7.43 -12.40
C ASN A 25 -0.22 7.54 -10.99
N GLU A 26 -0.93 7.05 -9.97
CA GLU A 26 -0.42 7.05 -8.59
C GLU A 26 0.76 6.10 -8.42
N ARG A 27 0.72 4.90 -8.99
CA ARG A 27 1.81 3.92 -8.94
C ARG A 27 3.10 4.49 -9.53
N GLU A 28 3.02 5.22 -10.63
CA GLU A 28 4.18 5.88 -11.25
C GLU A 28 4.76 6.98 -10.35
N LYS A 29 3.90 7.85 -9.80
CA LYS A 29 4.32 8.88 -8.83
C LYS A 29 5.00 8.27 -7.61
N LEU A 30 4.43 7.21 -7.05
CA LEU A 30 5.02 6.50 -5.90
C LEU A 30 6.36 5.87 -6.25
N ARG A 31 6.48 5.24 -7.42
CA ARG A 31 7.75 4.67 -7.87
C ARG A 31 8.82 5.75 -8.01
N MET A 32 8.49 6.87 -8.62
CA MET A 32 9.40 8.00 -8.76
C MET A 32 9.83 8.55 -7.38
N ALA A 33 8.87 8.75 -6.47
CA ALA A 33 9.17 9.19 -5.11
C ALA A 33 10.11 8.24 -4.37
N LEU A 34 9.91 6.92 -4.50
CA LEU A 34 10.77 5.91 -3.89
C LEU A 34 12.18 5.93 -4.46
N LEU A 35 12.32 6.05 -5.79
CA LEU A 35 13.63 6.17 -6.45
C LEU A 35 14.38 7.43 -6.01
N LEU A 36 13.68 8.58 -5.91
CA LEU A 36 14.26 9.82 -5.37
C LEU A 36 14.73 9.67 -3.92
N ASN A 37 14.02 8.86 -3.13
CA ASN A 37 14.42 8.47 -1.77
C ASN A 37 15.48 7.35 -1.72
N LYS A 38 16.17 7.09 -2.83
CA LYS A 38 17.27 6.11 -2.96
C LYS A 38 16.86 4.66 -2.63
N TYR A 39 15.59 4.30 -2.82
CA TYR A 39 15.17 2.90 -2.75
C TYR A 39 15.70 2.13 -3.98
N PRO A 40 16.38 0.98 -3.81
CA PRO A 40 16.79 0.13 -4.92
C PRO A 40 15.57 -0.38 -5.70
N ASN A 41 15.67 -0.37 -7.04
CA ASN A 41 14.59 -0.78 -7.93
C ASN A 41 14.08 -2.19 -7.62
N LYS A 42 15.01 -3.13 -7.37
CA LYS A 42 14.69 -4.52 -6.98
C LYS A 42 13.81 -4.59 -5.73
N ILE A 43 14.10 -3.78 -4.71
CA ILE A 43 13.30 -3.76 -3.47
C ILE A 43 11.91 -3.19 -3.74
N ILE A 44 11.78 -2.16 -4.59
CA ILE A 44 10.48 -1.59 -4.94
C ILE A 44 9.62 -2.66 -5.63
N ASP A 45 10.18 -3.36 -6.62
CA ASP A 45 9.47 -4.39 -7.38
C ASP A 45 9.09 -5.59 -6.51
N GLU A 46 10.00 -6.08 -5.67
CA GLU A 46 9.72 -7.14 -4.71
C GLU A 46 8.58 -6.78 -3.76
N GLN A 47 8.59 -5.57 -3.20
CA GLN A 47 7.54 -5.12 -2.28
C GLN A 47 6.21 -4.87 -3.00
N PHE A 48 6.23 -4.34 -4.23
CA PHE A 48 5.02 -4.15 -5.03
C PHE A 48 4.37 -5.49 -5.36
N ASN A 49 5.17 -6.47 -5.78
CA ASN A 49 4.68 -7.83 -6.03
C ASN A 49 4.19 -8.50 -4.75
N SER A 50 4.89 -8.27 -3.62
CA SER A 50 4.48 -8.79 -2.32
C SER A 50 3.08 -8.31 -1.90
N VAL A 51 2.70 -7.06 -2.23
CA VAL A 51 1.32 -6.60 -2.02
C VAL A 51 0.35 -7.49 -2.78
N LEU A 52 0.53 -7.67 -4.08
CA LEU A 52 -0.39 -8.45 -4.92
C LEU A 52 -0.50 -9.91 -4.44
N VAL A 53 0.64 -10.55 -4.16
CA VAL A 53 0.70 -11.93 -3.65
C VAL A 53 -0.03 -12.06 -2.31
N LYS A 54 0.15 -11.11 -1.39
CA LYS A 54 -0.50 -11.15 -0.07
C LYS A 54 -2.03 -11.18 -0.15
N PHE A 55 -2.60 -10.55 -1.17
CA PHE A 55 -4.06 -10.53 -1.38
C PHE A 55 -4.54 -11.55 -2.43
N GLY A 56 -3.69 -12.52 -2.80
CA GLY A 56 -4.04 -13.58 -3.74
C GLY A 56 -4.32 -13.08 -5.16
N ILE A 57 -3.68 -11.97 -5.55
CA ILE A 57 -3.77 -11.42 -6.91
C ILE A 57 -2.60 -11.98 -7.71
N ASN A 58 -2.84 -13.09 -8.41
CA ASN A 58 -1.83 -13.80 -9.20
C ASN A 58 -1.78 -13.35 -10.67
N GLU A 59 -2.72 -12.48 -11.07
CA GLU A 59 -2.83 -11.93 -12.42
C GLU A 59 -2.40 -10.45 -12.44
N PRO A 60 -1.84 -9.95 -13.56
CA PRO A 60 -1.60 -8.53 -13.72
C PRO A 60 -2.88 -7.71 -13.53
N LEU A 61 -2.79 -6.57 -12.86
CA LEU A 61 -3.91 -5.64 -12.76
C LEU A 61 -4.15 -4.99 -14.12
N THR A 62 -5.39 -5.05 -14.58
CA THR A 62 -5.90 -4.48 -15.84
C THR A 62 -7.16 -3.69 -15.56
N SER A 63 -7.61 -2.87 -16.53
CA SER A 63 -8.90 -2.17 -16.44
C SER A 63 -10.07 -3.11 -16.10
N ASN A 64 -10.01 -4.36 -16.58
CA ASN A 64 -11.11 -5.32 -16.46
C ASN A 64 -11.16 -6.01 -15.10
N ASN A 65 -10.01 -6.26 -14.46
CA ASN A 65 -9.94 -6.97 -13.18
C ASN A 65 -9.66 -6.06 -11.98
N TYR A 66 -9.32 -4.79 -12.20
CA TYR A 66 -8.87 -3.87 -11.15
C TYR A 66 -9.89 -3.72 -10.02
N ASN A 67 -11.16 -3.45 -10.33
CA ASN A 67 -12.18 -3.22 -9.30
C ASN A 67 -12.39 -4.45 -8.43
N ARG A 68 -12.42 -5.65 -9.03
CA ARG A 68 -12.52 -6.93 -8.30
C ARG A 68 -11.34 -7.14 -7.37
N SER A 69 -10.12 -6.89 -7.86
CA SER A 69 -8.90 -7.04 -7.07
C SER A 69 -8.79 -6.01 -5.96
N ARG A 70 -9.19 -4.77 -6.21
CA ARG A 70 -9.28 -3.70 -5.22
C ARG A 70 -10.27 -4.06 -4.11
N GLN A 71 -11.43 -4.59 -4.47
CA GLN A 71 -12.44 -4.99 -3.49
C GLN A 71 -11.91 -6.06 -2.53
N LYS A 72 -11.19 -7.08 -3.05
CA LYS A 72 -10.48 -8.07 -2.22
C LYS A 72 -9.51 -7.44 -1.21
N ILE A 73 -8.81 -6.37 -1.59
CA ILE A 73 -7.84 -5.67 -0.73
C ILE A 73 -8.55 -4.84 0.36
N ILE A 74 -9.72 -4.29 0.06
CA ILE A 74 -10.53 -3.49 0.97
C ILE A 74 -11.22 -4.39 1.99
N ASP A 75 -11.84 -5.46 1.51
CA ASP A 75 -12.60 -6.41 2.33
C ASP A 75 -11.70 -7.35 3.13
N SER A 76 -10.39 -7.31 2.88
CA SER A 76 -9.43 -8.10 3.63
C SER A 76 -9.53 -7.76 5.12
N PRO A 77 -9.73 -8.76 6.00
CA PRO A 77 -9.97 -8.52 7.40
C PRO A 77 -8.82 -7.74 8.00
N ILE A 78 -9.16 -6.61 8.62
CA ILE A 78 -8.22 -5.85 9.43
C ILE A 78 -7.84 -6.79 10.58
N LYS A 79 -6.56 -7.20 10.66
CA LYS A 79 -6.06 -7.92 11.85
C LYS A 79 -6.55 -7.15 13.07
N GLU A 80 -7.25 -7.83 13.97
CA GLU A 80 -7.74 -7.22 15.21
C GLU A 80 -6.60 -6.42 15.84
N LYS A 81 -6.87 -5.13 16.08
CA LYS A 81 -5.94 -4.31 16.83
C LYS A 81 -5.74 -5.00 18.17
N LEU A 82 -4.51 -5.38 18.48
CA LEU A 82 -4.13 -5.79 19.83
C LEU A 82 -4.68 -4.73 20.80
N SER A 83 -5.33 -5.17 21.87
CA SER A 83 -5.82 -4.26 22.90
C SER A 83 -4.66 -3.40 23.37
N VAL A 84 -4.81 -2.09 23.18
CA VAL A 84 -3.80 -1.13 23.65
C VAL A 84 -3.87 -1.15 25.17
N ASN A 85 -2.77 -1.50 25.82
CA ASN A 85 -2.65 -1.35 27.26
C ASN A 85 -2.43 0.14 27.57
N TYR A 86 -3.43 0.78 28.17
CA TYR A 86 -3.44 2.21 28.51
C TYR A 86 -2.62 2.54 29.76
N ASP A 87 -2.13 1.55 30.51
CA ASP A 87 -1.27 1.76 31.69
C ASP A 87 0.19 2.07 31.32
N LYS A 88 0.52 2.08 30.03
CA LYS A 88 1.86 2.40 29.52
C LYS A 88 1.87 3.76 28.82
N SER A 89 3.00 4.45 28.90
CA SER A 89 3.21 5.73 28.19
C SER A 89 3.00 5.56 26.68
N ILE A 90 2.02 6.28 26.12
CA ILE A 90 1.67 6.25 24.70
C ILE A 90 2.28 7.47 24.01
N PHE A 91 3.03 7.26 22.93
CA PHE A 91 3.45 8.35 22.05
C PHE A 91 2.38 8.63 20.99
N VAL A 92 1.80 9.81 21.05
CA VAL A 92 0.79 10.28 20.09
C VAL A 92 1.45 11.27 19.13
N HIS A 93 1.38 10.99 17.83
CA HIS A 93 1.85 11.92 16.79
C HIS A 93 0.63 12.50 16.07
N PHE A 94 0.46 13.82 16.18
CA PHE A 94 -0.57 14.56 15.46
C PHE A 94 0.00 15.08 14.14
N THR A 95 -0.65 14.77 13.03
CA THR A 95 -0.41 15.42 11.73
C THR A 95 -1.60 16.30 11.41
N TYR A 96 -1.36 17.61 11.37
CA TYR A 96 -2.32 18.62 10.93
C TYR A 96 -2.27 18.68 9.41
N CYS A 97 -3.43 18.54 8.74
CA CYS A 97 -3.57 18.85 7.32
C CYS A 97 -4.39 20.12 7.22
N SER A 98 -3.78 21.19 6.70
CA SER A 98 -4.41 22.44 6.29
C SER A 98 -4.98 22.33 4.87
#